data_AF-A0A139QED1-F1
#
_entry.id   AF-A0A139QED1-F1
#
_cell.length_a   1.000
_cell.length_b   1.000
_cell.length_c   1.000
_cell.angle_alpha   90.00
_cell.angle_beta   90.00
_cell.angle_gamma   90.00
#
_symmetry.space_group_name_H-M   'P 1'
#
loop_
_entity.id
_entity.type
_entity.pdbx_description
1 polymer ?
#
loop_
_entity_poly.entity_id
_entity_poly.type
_entity_poly.pdbx_seq_one_letter_code
_entity_poly.pdbx_strand_id
1 'polypeptide(L)' 'MANPPYGERLGDEDAARQLYSEMGHIYNHMPTWSKYILTSDEGFEEAFGAKATKKRKLYNGALKVDLYQYWGKKIR' A
#
# COMPACT_ATOMS: atom_id res chain seq x y z
N MET A 1 10.14 -2.28 -1.22
CA MET A 1 9.34 -2.41 0.01
C MET A 1 9.16 -1.00 0.56
N ALA A 2 7.93 -0.58 0.82
CA ALA A 2 7.64 0.75 1.38
C ALA A 2 6.83 0.58 2.67
N ASN A 3 7.19 1.35 3.70
CA ASN A 3 6.46 1.43 4.97
C ASN A 3 6.02 2.88 5.21
N PRO A 4 4.99 3.36 4.49
CA PRO A 4 4.50 4.72 4.63
C PRO A 4 4.03 5.00 6.07
N PRO A 5 4.04 6.27 6.52
CA PRO A 5 3.65 6.63 7.87
C PRO A 5 2.27 6.06 8.22
N TYR A 6 2.19 5.47 9.40
CA TYR A 6 0.97 4.88 9.93
C TYR A 6 0.10 6.03 10.44
N GLY A 7 -1.06 6.24 9.82
CA GLY A 7 -1.98 7.35 10.10
C GLY A 7 -2.66 7.28 11.47
N GLU A 8 -1.91 7.25 12.57
CA GLU A 8 -2.46 7.29 13.93
C GLU A 8 -2.86 8.71 14.38
N ARG A 9 -2.70 9.73 13.53
CA ARG A 9 -3.14 11.10 13.80
C ARG A 9 -4.17 11.50 12.74
N LEU A 10 -5.33 12.01 13.18
CA LEU A 10 -6.45 12.43 12.32
C LEU A 10 -6.07 13.39 11.17
N GLY A 11 -5.05 14.22 11.31
CA GLY A 11 -4.55 15.10 10.23
C GLY A 11 -3.62 14.40 9.22
N ASP A 12 -3.19 13.18 9.53
CA ASP A 12 -2.29 12.34 8.74
C ASP A 12 -3.07 11.39 7.82
N GLU A 13 -4.35 11.10 8.11
CA GLU A 13 -5.16 10.17 7.31
C GLU A 13 -5.42 10.67 5.89
N ASP A 14 -5.87 11.92 5.74
CA ASP A 14 -6.11 12.51 4.41
C ASP A 14 -4.80 12.68 3.62
N ALA A 15 -3.72 13.08 4.30
CA ALA A 15 -2.39 13.17 3.71
C ALA A 15 -1.85 11.80 3.28
N ALA A 16 -2.05 10.78 4.10
CA ALA A 16 -1.69 9.40 3.79
C ALA A 16 -2.49 8.87 2.60
N ARG A 17 -3.80 9.14 2.53
CA ARG A 17 -4.63 8.76 1.36
C ARG A 17 -4.20 9.46 0.09
N GLN A 18 -3.86 10.75 0.17
CA GLN A 18 -3.29 11.46 -0.98
C GLN A 18 -1.97 10.81 -1.43
N LEU A 19 -1.08 10.50 -0.50
CA LEU A 19 0.16 9.78 -0.78
C LEU A 19 -0.11 8.41 -1.45
N TYR A 20 -1.10 7.65 -0.96
CA TYR A 20 -1.47 6.37 -1.55
C TYR A 20 -1.98 6.52 -2.99
N SER A 21 -2.76 7.56 -3.27
CA SER A 21 -3.22 7.88 -4.62
C SER A 21 -2.07 8.24 -5.56
N GLU A 22 -1.15 9.08 -5.10
CA GLU A 22 0.07 9.45 -5.85
C GLU A 22 0.95 8.22 -6.11
N MET A 23 1.13 7.35 -5.11
CA MET A 23 1.84 6.08 -5.25
C MET A 23 1.17 5.17 -6.29
N GLY A 24 -0.16 5.06 -6.25
CA GLY A 24 -0.95 4.30 -7.23
C GLY A 24 -0.71 4.79 -8.65
N HIS A 25 -0.77 6.11 -8.85
CA HIS A 25 -0.51 6.76 -10.14
C HIS A 25 0.89 6.42 -10.67
N ILE A 26 1.93 6.62 -9.86
CA ILE A 26 3.33 6.34 -10.25
C ILE A 26 3.53 4.86 -10.58
N TYR A 27 3.06 3.96 -9.72
CA TYR A 27 3.31 2.52 -9.87
C TYR A 27 2.51 1.86 -10.98
N ASN A 28 1.41 2.47 -11.42
CA ASN A 28 0.66 2.02 -12.59
C ASN A 28 1.54 2.03 -13.86
N HIS A 29 2.49 2.96 -13.96
CA HIS A 29 3.44 3.05 -15.08
C HIS A 29 4.59 2.03 -15.00
N MET A 30 4.65 1.20 -13.95
CA MET A 30 5.72 0.22 -13.72
C MET A 30 5.18 -1.21 -13.67
N PRO A 31 4.58 -1.75 -14.76
CA PRO A 31 3.82 -3.01 -14.73
C PRO A 31 4.66 -4.25 -14.43
N THR A 32 5.98 -4.19 -14.63
CA THR A 32 6.91 -5.30 -14.39
C THR A 32 7.45 -5.36 -12.97
N TRP A 33 7.23 -4.30 -12.18
CA TRP A 33 7.74 -4.22 -10.82
C TRP A 33 6.76 -4.86 -9.85
N SER A 34 7.28 -5.70 -8.95
CA SER A 34 6.53 -6.16 -7.78
C SER A 34 6.58 -5.09 -6.68
N LYS A 35 5.43 -4.75 -6.10
CA LYS A 35 5.29 -3.77 -5.02
C LYS A 35 4.83 -4.46 -3.75
N TYR A 36 5.38 -4.02 -2.64
CA TYR A 36 5.11 -4.54 -1.30
C TYR A 36 4.97 -3.34 -0.38
N ILE A 37 3.76 -3.12 0.12
CA ILE A 37 3.38 -1.96 0.92
C ILE A 37 2.79 -2.45 2.24
N LEU A 38 3.35 -1.98 3.34
CA LEU A 38 2.91 -2.31 4.69
C LEU A 38 2.17 -1.10 5.27
N THR A 39 0.93 -1.28 5.70
CA THR A 39 0.15 -0.22 6.37
C THR A 39 -0.93 -0.82 7.27
N SER A 40 -1.35 -0.08 8.29
CA SER A 40 -2.52 -0.38 9.12
C SER A 40 -3.83 0.10 8.49
N ASP A 41 -3.78 0.93 7.45
CA ASP A 41 -4.98 1.45 6.78
C ASP A 41 -5.70 0.35 5.99
N GLU A 42 -6.94 0.07 6.37
CA GLU A 42 -7.80 -0.92 5.71
C GLU A 42 -8.38 -0.39 4.39
N GLY A 43 -8.45 0.93 4.21
CA GLY A 43 -8.88 1.61 2.98
C GLY A 43 -7.76 1.82 1.95
N PHE A 44 -6.56 1.28 2.21
CA PHE A 44 -5.39 1.48 1.38
C PHE A 44 -5.60 1.10 -0.11
N GLU A 45 -6.22 -0.05 -0.42
CA GLU A 45 -6.42 -0.49 -1.81
C GLU A 45 -7.32 0.44 -2.62
N GLU A 46 -8.29 1.10 -1.95
CA GLU A 46 -9.18 2.07 -2.56
C GLU A 46 -8.41 3.35 -2.91
N ALA A 47 -7.67 3.90 -1.94
CA ALA A 47 -6.85 5.09 -2.17
C ALA A 47 -5.71 4.84 -3.18
N PHE A 48 -5.10 3.65 -3.12
CA PHE A 48 -4.05 3.22 -4.05
C PHE A 48 -4.56 2.95 -5.47
N GLY A 49 -5.88 2.77 -5.64
CA GLY A 49 -6.50 2.58 -6.96
C GLY A 49 -6.28 1.19 -7.57
N ALA A 50 -5.82 0.20 -6.80
CA ALA A 50 -5.65 -1.17 -7.27
C ALA A 50 -5.82 -2.19 -6.15
N LYS A 51 -6.39 -3.35 -6.48
CA LYS A 51 -6.44 -4.51 -5.57
C LYS A 51 -5.10 -5.25 -5.58
N ALA A 52 -4.62 -5.59 -4.39
CA ALA A 52 -3.43 -6.39 -4.19
C ALA A 52 -3.63 -7.80 -4.75
N THR A 53 -2.58 -8.35 -5.33
CA THR A 53 -2.51 -9.76 -5.72
C THR A 53 -2.59 -10.66 -4.49
N LYS A 54 -2.01 -10.22 -3.37
CA LYS A 54 -2.05 -10.93 -2.09
C LYS A 54 -2.01 -9.95 -0.93
N LYS A 55 -2.84 -10.18 0.08
CA LYS A 55 -2.84 -9.45 1.35
C LYS A 55 -2.46 -10.41 2.48
N ARG A 56 -1.53 -10.01 3.34
CA ARG A 56 -1.12 -10.81 4.51
C ARG A 56 -1.19 -9.95 5.76
N LYS A 57 -2.00 -10.39 6.73
CA LYS A 57 -2.03 -9.81 8.06
C LYS A 57 -0.72 -10.06 8.79
N LEU A 58 -0.16 -9.00 9.36
CA LEU A 58 1.04 -8.98 10.19
C LEU A 58 0.78 -8.12 11.44
N TYR A 59 1.75 -8.10 12.34
CA TYR A 59 1.71 -7.29 13.54
C TYR A 59 3.04 -6.54 13.69
N ASN A 60 2.96 -5.22 13.86
CA ASN A 60 4.10 -4.37 14.20
C ASN A 60 3.97 -4.02 15.70
N GLY A 61 4.53 -4.86 16.57
CA GLY A 61 4.20 -4.84 18.00
C GLY A 61 2.74 -5.25 18.24
N ALA A 62 1.99 -4.42 18.97
CA ALA A 62 0.55 -4.63 19.18
C ALA A 62 -0.33 -4.13 18.01
N LEU A 63 0.23 -3.35 17.09
CA LEU A 63 -0.51 -2.77 15.98
C LEU A 63 -0.69 -3.81 14.86
N LYS A 64 -1.94 -4.10 14.51
CA LYS A 64 -2.28 -4.90 13.33
C LYS A 64 -1.95 -4.07 12.08
N VAL A 65 -1.19 -4.67 11.17
CA VAL A 65 -0.89 -4.12 9.85
C VAL A 65 -1.12 -5.18 8.78
N ASP A 66 -1.36 -4.75 7.55
CA ASP A 66 -1.46 -5.64 6.39
C ASP A 66 -0.33 -5.35 5.41
N LEU A 67 0.31 -6.42 4.92
CA LEU A 67 1.25 -6.38 3.82
C LEU A 67 0.50 -6.64 2.51
N TYR A 68 0.32 -5.58 1.73
CA TYR A 68 -0.27 -5.60 0.39
C TYR A 68 0.82 -5.88 -0.66
N GLN A 69 0.59 -6.90 -1.48
CA GLN A 69 1.53 -7.38 -2.48
C GLN A 69 0.92 -7.25 -3.87
N TYR A 70 1.61 -6.57 -4.77
CA TYR A 70 1.25 -6.40 -6.17
C TYR A 70 2.36 -7.02 -7.01
N TRP A 71 2.14 -8.17 -7.61
CA TRP A 71 3.21 -8.84 -8.34
C TRP A 71 3.35 -8.26 -9.74
N GLY A 72 4.60 -7.98 -10.13
CA GLY A 72 4.92 -7.51 -11.46
C GLY A 72 4.62 -8.56 -12.52
N LYS A 73 4.26 -8.11 -13.72
CA LYS A 73 4.11 -8.98 -14.88
C LYS A 73 5.49 -9.43 -15.35
N LYS A 74 5.66 -10.74 -15.58
CA LYS A 74 6.85 -11.27 -16.24
C LYS A 74 6.80 -10.86 -17.72
N ILE A 75 7.85 -10.17 -18.19
CA ILE A 75 8.10 -10.06 -19.63
C ILE A 75 8.68 -11.42 -20.06
N ARG A 76 8.05 -12.06 -21.05
CA ARG A 76 8.56 -13.28 -21.68
C ARG A 76 9.39 -12.91 -22.90
#